data_AF-A0A7S3B9H9-F1
#
_entry.id   AF-A0A7S3B9H9-F1
#
_cell.length_a   1.000
_cell.length_b   1.000
_cell.length_c   1.000
_cell.angle_alpha   90.00
_cell.angle_beta   90.00
_cell.angle_gamma   90.00
#
_symmetry.space_group_name_H-M   'P 1'
#
loop_
_entity.id
_entity.type
_entity.pdbx_description
1 polymer ?
#
loop_
_entity_poly.entity_id
_entity_poly.type
_entity_poly.pdbx_seq_one_letter_code
_entity_poly.pdbx_strand_id
1 'polypeptide(L)'
;GETAADRAGTFERAAAASELILRICMASVQNGDEVARLGGVAPLGGLLARTAATAPADAPPSDHRCRIGADVLRTLAGLAGLDAARPAFLKESAAGVVRDVVRCTRLGDAPVPCEGALRCCGHLCASHAMQGLMARAGLMFRCLALMLRYDSTLIAADGDSDESGDAADAAAVDSNGKSTTDPGAPAATLPSPQASASALAIAPGDTPPEVLAGPSAPTNVQRARNVLAVRASEVLARLCGCLGATSGDVSKANANVVTAMLTPGIARLLARGEHRKALGILTSSAETVTIVWNSATRAELESHLDKALAIEPGEDGYDLERHAEFIFDALKDELVVGGVYLRVYNQRPQPLANPVAFAGTTVKFAVELADDALSGGDQAAACARATAALAAARSSLANAPPSSSVDALPLGTLAVWLVAAAAEDGAEGGVASVAVAAARVVEAACALPGAPK
;
A
#
# COMPACT_ATOMS: atom_id res chain seq x y z
N GLY A 1 25.05 -4.46 -43.99
CA GLY A 1 23.84 -4.95 -43.31
C GLY A 1 24.22 -6.16 -42.51
N GLU A 2 23.93 -6.17 -41.21
CA GLU A 2 24.32 -7.24 -40.28
C GLU A 2 23.49 -8.50 -40.56
N THR A 3 24.16 -9.64 -40.74
CA THR A 3 23.48 -10.90 -41.10
C THR A 3 22.69 -11.46 -39.92
N ALA A 4 21.75 -12.38 -40.17
CA ALA A 4 20.99 -13.02 -39.09
C ALA A 4 21.89 -13.87 -38.17
N ALA A 5 22.96 -14.45 -38.71
CA ALA A 5 23.97 -15.19 -37.95
C ALA A 5 24.81 -14.26 -37.04
N ASP A 6 25.19 -13.09 -37.54
CA ASP A 6 25.91 -12.08 -36.74
C ASP A 6 25.05 -11.58 -35.56
N ARG A 7 23.75 -11.41 -35.78
CA ARG A 7 22.79 -11.05 -34.72
C ARG A 7 22.65 -12.16 -33.68
N ALA A 8 22.49 -13.41 -34.11
CA ALA A 8 22.41 -14.56 -33.19
C ALA A 8 23.67 -14.70 -32.31
N GLY A 9 24.87 -14.65 -32.91
CA GLY A 9 26.13 -14.70 -32.17
C GLY A 9 26.38 -13.49 -31.26
N THR A 10 25.71 -12.37 -31.50
CA THR A 10 25.76 -11.20 -30.61
C THR A 10 24.87 -11.38 -29.38
N PHE A 11 23.69 -11.99 -29.53
CA PHE A 11 22.83 -12.32 -28.38
C PHE A 11 23.43 -13.39 -27.47
N GLU A 12 24.06 -14.43 -28.02
CA GLU A 12 24.72 -15.45 -27.21
C GLU A 12 25.87 -14.88 -26.38
N ARG A 13 26.69 -14.00 -26.97
CA ARG A 13 27.76 -13.30 -26.25
C ARG A 13 27.20 -12.38 -25.17
N ALA A 14 26.11 -11.66 -25.45
CA ALA A 14 25.46 -10.80 -24.48
C ALA A 14 24.88 -11.60 -23.31
N ALA A 15 24.28 -12.77 -23.57
CA ALA A 15 23.76 -13.67 -22.54
C ALA A 15 24.88 -14.24 -21.66
N ALA A 16 25.97 -14.72 -22.26
CA ALA A 16 27.12 -15.20 -21.49
C ALA A 16 27.75 -14.09 -20.63
N ALA A 17 27.82 -12.86 -21.17
CA ALA A 17 28.35 -11.71 -20.44
C ALA A 17 27.44 -11.27 -19.29
N SER A 18 26.10 -11.26 -19.49
CA SER A 18 25.12 -10.92 -18.45
C SER A 18 25.12 -11.93 -17.31
N GLU A 19 25.18 -13.21 -17.64
CA GLU A 19 25.27 -14.29 -16.65
C GLU A 19 26.57 -14.21 -15.85
N LEU A 20 27.70 -13.95 -16.52
CA LEU A 20 29.00 -13.82 -15.87
C LEU A 20 29.05 -12.65 -14.90
N ILE A 21 28.60 -11.45 -15.32
CA ILE A 21 28.62 -10.27 -14.43
C ILE A 21 27.68 -10.46 -13.24
N LEU A 22 26.52 -11.10 -13.43
CA LEU A 22 25.62 -11.47 -12.33
C LEU A 22 26.35 -12.34 -11.31
N ARG A 23 27.00 -13.42 -11.77
CA ARG A 23 27.75 -14.32 -10.87
C ARG A 23 28.89 -13.61 -10.14
N ILE A 24 29.61 -12.72 -10.82
CA ILE A 24 30.70 -11.93 -10.21
C ILE A 24 30.15 -11.05 -9.08
N CYS A 25 29.10 -10.26 -9.35
CA CYS A 25 28.49 -9.39 -8.35
C CYS A 25 27.86 -10.17 -7.20
N MET A 26 27.30 -11.35 -7.47
CA MET A 26 26.69 -12.18 -6.44
C MET A 26 27.70 -12.99 -5.60
N ALA A 27 28.93 -13.14 -6.05
CA ALA A 27 29.95 -13.90 -5.32
C ALA A 27 30.44 -13.16 -4.06
N SER A 28 30.47 -11.83 -4.06
CA SER A 28 30.86 -11.04 -2.89
C SER A 28 30.33 -9.61 -2.96
N VAL A 29 30.08 -9.02 -1.79
CA VAL A 29 29.67 -7.60 -1.67
C VAL A 29 30.73 -6.68 -2.28
N GLN A 30 32.01 -6.99 -2.08
CA GLN A 30 33.14 -6.20 -2.58
C GLN A 30 33.16 -6.14 -4.12
N ASN A 31 32.79 -7.23 -4.80
CA ASN A 31 32.70 -7.23 -6.26
C ASN A 31 31.57 -6.32 -6.74
N GLY A 32 30.41 -6.36 -6.08
CA GLY A 32 29.29 -5.46 -6.38
C GLY A 32 29.67 -3.98 -6.21
N ASP A 33 30.28 -3.64 -5.06
CA ASP A 33 30.75 -2.29 -4.76
C ASP A 33 31.77 -1.81 -5.81
N GLU A 34 32.72 -2.65 -6.19
CA GLU A 34 33.74 -2.30 -7.19
C GLU A 34 33.13 -2.08 -8.58
N VAL A 35 32.20 -2.92 -9.01
CA VAL A 35 31.48 -2.75 -10.28
C VAL A 35 30.71 -1.42 -10.29
N ALA A 36 30.04 -1.06 -9.20
CA ALA A 36 29.34 0.22 -9.09
C ALA A 36 30.32 1.41 -9.07
N ARG A 37 31.45 1.29 -8.36
CA ARG A 37 32.50 2.30 -8.28
C ARG A 37 33.11 2.61 -9.65
N LEU A 38 33.31 1.57 -10.47
CA LEU A 38 33.81 1.67 -11.86
C LEU A 38 32.74 2.15 -12.87
N GLY A 39 31.52 2.46 -12.42
CA GLY A 39 30.46 2.98 -13.28
C GLY A 39 29.66 1.93 -14.03
N GLY A 40 29.66 0.67 -13.58
CA GLY A 40 28.99 -0.46 -14.24
C GLY A 40 27.47 -0.34 -14.36
N VAL A 41 26.81 0.50 -13.57
CA VAL A 41 25.35 0.73 -13.63
C VAL A 41 24.91 1.25 -15.00
N ALA A 42 25.65 2.18 -15.60
CA ALA A 42 25.27 2.78 -16.89
C ALA A 42 25.34 1.79 -18.07
N PRO A 43 26.42 1.01 -18.26
CA PRO A 43 26.45 -0.05 -19.27
C PRO A 43 25.37 -1.13 -19.08
N LEU A 44 25.09 -1.53 -17.83
CA LEU A 44 24.00 -2.46 -17.51
C LEU A 44 22.65 -1.86 -17.91
N GLY A 45 22.41 -0.58 -17.62
CA GLY A 45 21.25 0.17 -18.11
C GLY A 45 21.12 0.17 -19.62
N GLY A 46 22.21 0.45 -20.33
CA GLY A 46 22.22 0.41 -21.80
C GLY A 46 21.88 -0.98 -22.35
N LEU A 47 22.34 -2.06 -21.71
CA LEU A 47 21.96 -3.42 -22.10
C LEU A 47 20.48 -3.70 -21.79
N LEU A 48 19.97 -3.24 -20.64
CA LEU A 48 18.56 -3.35 -20.26
C LEU A 48 17.63 -2.65 -21.26
N ALA A 49 17.98 -1.42 -21.64
CA ALA A 49 17.26 -0.60 -22.61
C ALA A 49 17.11 -1.28 -23.98
N ARG A 50 18.08 -2.12 -24.37
CA ARG A 50 18.07 -2.87 -25.65
C ARG A 50 17.46 -4.27 -25.53
N THR A 51 17.15 -4.73 -24.32
CA THR A 51 16.66 -6.09 -24.06
C THR A 51 15.29 -6.03 -23.39
N ALA A 52 15.16 -6.29 -22.09
CA ALA A 52 13.87 -6.39 -21.41
C ALA A 52 13.01 -5.12 -21.52
N ALA A 53 13.57 -3.91 -21.58
CA ALA A 53 12.77 -2.69 -21.73
C ALA A 53 12.00 -2.62 -23.07
N THR A 54 12.48 -3.34 -24.10
CA THR A 54 11.89 -3.44 -25.44
C THR A 54 11.16 -4.75 -25.69
N ALA A 55 11.20 -5.70 -24.75
CA ALA A 55 10.47 -6.96 -24.86
C ALA A 55 8.96 -6.71 -24.79
N PRO A 56 8.13 -7.39 -25.61
CA PRO A 56 6.68 -7.25 -25.50
C PRO A 56 6.20 -7.76 -24.13
N ALA A 57 5.07 -7.26 -23.63
CA ALA A 57 4.60 -7.58 -22.28
C ALA A 57 4.28 -9.08 -22.10
N ASP A 58 3.90 -9.74 -23.18
CA ASP A 58 3.56 -11.16 -23.31
C ASP A 58 4.75 -12.01 -23.82
N ALA A 59 5.98 -11.50 -23.72
CA ALA A 59 7.17 -12.21 -24.17
C ALA A 59 7.29 -13.60 -23.49
N PRO A 60 7.52 -14.68 -24.26
CA PRO A 60 7.65 -16.00 -23.69
C PRO A 60 8.95 -16.12 -22.85
N PRO A 61 9.02 -17.05 -21.88
CA PRO A 61 10.23 -17.27 -21.08
C PRO A 61 11.48 -17.63 -21.92
N SER A 62 11.28 -18.17 -23.13
CA SER A 62 12.34 -18.49 -24.08
C SER A 62 12.90 -17.29 -24.84
N ASP A 63 12.30 -16.10 -24.72
CA ASP A 63 12.81 -14.89 -25.36
C ASP A 63 14.19 -14.52 -24.80
N HIS A 64 15.20 -14.49 -25.67
CA HIS A 64 16.57 -14.17 -25.30
C HIS A 64 16.69 -12.77 -24.66
N ARG A 65 15.82 -11.81 -25.03
CA ARG A 65 15.77 -10.47 -24.42
C ARG A 65 15.33 -10.53 -22.96
N CYS A 66 14.37 -11.39 -22.64
CA CYS A 66 13.91 -11.61 -21.26
C CYS A 66 14.97 -12.31 -20.43
N ARG A 67 15.72 -13.25 -21.01
CA ARG A 67 16.84 -13.94 -20.33
C ARG A 67 17.97 -12.97 -19.99
N ILE A 68 18.49 -12.25 -20.98
CA ILE A 68 19.55 -11.24 -20.75
C ILE A 68 19.06 -10.16 -19.78
N GLY A 69 17.83 -9.68 -19.98
CA GLY A 69 17.25 -8.66 -19.12
C GLY A 69 17.05 -9.14 -17.68
N ALA A 70 16.69 -10.40 -17.46
CA ALA A 70 16.59 -10.99 -16.12
C ALA A 70 17.93 -10.97 -15.38
N ASP A 71 19.02 -11.39 -16.05
CA ASP A 71 20.36 -11.34 -15.45
C ASP A 71 20.74 -9.90 -15.08
N VAL A 72 20.55 -8.97 -16.03
CA VAL A 72 20.85 -7.54 -15.83
C VAL A 72 20.03 -6.95 -14.69
N LEU A 73 18.73 -7.21 -14.62
CA LEU A 73 17.85 -6.73 -13.56
C LEU A 73 18.22 -7.30 -12.20
N ARG A 74 18.61 -8.59 -12.14
CA ARG A 74 19.12 -9.20 -10.91
C ARG A 74 20.46 -8.60 -10.49
N THR A 75 21.38 -8.33 -11.43
CA THR A 75 22.62 -7.61 -11.13
C THR A 75 22.33 -6.21 -10.59
N LEU A 76 21.48 -5.44 -11.26
CA LEU A 76 21.08 -4.10 -10.82
C LEU A 76 20.37 -4.13 -9.47
N ALA A 77 19.54 -5.14 -9.20
CA ALA A 77 18.91 -5.33 -7.91
C ALA A 77 19.94 -5.63 -6.81
N GLY A 78 20.94 -6.48 -7.09
CA GLY A 78 22.05 -6.74 -6.18
C GLY A 78 22.83 -5.48 -5.86
N LEU A 79 23.21 -4.71 -6.87
CA LEU A 79 23.89 -3.41 -6.71
C LEU A 79 23.03 -2.41 -5.92
N ALA A 80 21.73 -2.29 -6.21
CA ALA A 80 20.84 -1.37 -5.49
C ALA A 80 20.69 -1.72 -4.00
N GLY A 81 20.84 -3.01 -3.66
CA GLY A 81 20.83 -3.51 -2.30
C GLY A 81 22.05 -3.09 -1.47
N LEU A 82 23.15 -2.70 -2.12
CA LEU A 82 24.37 -2.24 -1.44
C LEU A 82 24.30 -0.72 -1.20
N ASP A 83 24.41 -0.31 0.06
CA ASP A 83 24.34 1.12 0.42
C ASP A 83 25.44 1.95 -0.26
N ALA A 84 26.64 1.40 -0.43
CA ALA A 84 27.76 2.07 -1.10
C ALA A 84 27.59 2.19 -2.63
N ALA A 85 26.86 1.27 -3.26
CA ALA A 85 26.61 1.29 -4.70
C ALA A 85 25.36 2.11 -5.09
N ARG A 86 24.38 2.26 -4.19
CA ARG A 86 23.12 2.96 -4.47
C ARG A 86 23.28 4.38 -5.04
N PRO A 87 24.25 5.22 -4.62
CA PRO A 87 24.49 6.53 -5.23
C PRO A 87 24.84 6.49 -6.73
N ALA A 88 25.36 5.36 -7.24
CA ALA A 88 25.67 5.21 -8.66
C ALA A 88 24.42 5.28 -9.57
N PHE A 89 23.24 4.98 -9.04
CA PHE A 89 21.96 5.06 -9.76
C PHE A 89 21.44 6.51 -9.92
N LEU A 90 21.98 7.46 -9.15
CA LEU A 90 21.64 8.89 -9.24
C LEU A 90 22.57 9.67 -10.17
N LYS A 91 23.62 9.04 -10.70
CA LYS A 91 24.53 9.68 -11.65
C LYS A 91 23.82 9.95 -12.97
N GLU A 92 24.18 11.05 -13.63
CA GLU A 92 23.64 11.44 -14.94
C GLU A 92 23.78 10.33 -15.99
N SER A 93 24.92 9.61 -15.98
CA SER A 93 25.14 8.46 -16.87
C SER A 93 24.16 7.29 -16.67
N ALA A 94 23.46 7.25 -15.53
CA ALA A 94 22.47 6.24 -15.17
C ALA A 94 21.02 6.78 -15.22
N ALA A 95 20.77 8.00 -15.71
CA ALA A 95 19.45 8.64 -15.65
C ALA A 95 18.32 7.81 -16.29
N GLY A 96 18.61 7.06 -17.36
CA GLY A 96 17.65 6.17 -18.02
C GLY A 96 17.37 4.87 -17.27
N VAL A 97 18.30 4.41 -16.42
CA VAL A 97 18.24 3.09 -15.76
C VAL A 97 16.99 2.96 -14.91
N VAL A 98 16.66 3.99 -14.13
CA VAL A 98 15.50 3.98 -13.22
C VAL A 98 14.20 3.78 -14.00
N ARG A 99 14.03 4.53 -15.10
CA ARG A 99 12.85 4.43 -15.97
C ARG A 99 12.76 3.05 -16.60
N ASP A 100 13.87 2.51 -17.08
CA ASP A 100 13.91 1.19 -17.72
C ASP A 100 13.62 0.05 -16.73
N VAL A 101 14.15 0.14 -15.50
CA VAL A 101 13.85 -0.82 -14.42
C VAL A 101 12.35 -0.80 -14.09
N VAL A 102 11.76 0.37 -13.86
CA VAL A 102 10.31 0.48 -13.61
C VAL A 102 9.52 -0.06 -14.79
N ARG A 103 9.92 0.26 -16.02
CA ARG A 103 9.27 -0.21 -17.24
C ARG A 103 9.28 -1.73 -17.37
N CYS A 104 10.31 -2.42 -16.85
CA CYS A 104 10.38 -3.89 -16.86
C CYS A 104 9.39 -4.56 -15.91
N THR A 105 8.81 -3.86 -14.94
CA THR A 105 7.71 -4.41 -14.11
C THR A 105 6.43 -4.69 -14.90
N ARG A 106 6.33 -4.19 -16.15
CA ARG A 106 5.24 -4.53 -17.08
C ARG A 106 5.28 -5.98 -17.55
N LEU A 107 6.42 -6.66 -17.41
CA LEU A 107 6.66 -8.02 -17.92
C LEU A 107 6.00 -9.06 -17.01
N GLY A 108 4.76 -8.84 -16.57
CA GLY A 108 4.06 -9.69 -15.62
C GLY A 108 3.82 -11.12 -16.09
N ASP A 109 3.99 -11.42 -17.38
CA ASP A 109 3.95 -12.78 -17.93
C ASP A 109 5.34 -13.39 -18.18
N ALA A 110 6.41 -12.60 -17.99
CA ALA A 110 7.79 -13.06 -17.88
C ALA A 110 8.25 -12.84 -16.42
N PRO A 111 7.92 -13.77 -15.50
CA PRO A 111 8.04 -13.53 -14.07
C PRO A 111 9.47 -13.30 -13.58
N VAL A 112 10.47 -13.96 -14.15
CA VAL A 112 11.87 -13.79 -13.72
C VAL A 112 12.39 -12.36 -13.91
N PRO A 113 12.32 -11.74 -15.11
CA PRO A 113 12.73 -10.34 -15.26
C PRO A 113 11.81 -9.38 -14.50
N CYS A 114 10.50 -9.62 -14.43
CA CYS A 114 9.60 -8.76 -13.65
C CYS A 114 9.96 -8.75 -12.16
N GLU A 115 10.27 -9.92 -11.60
CA GLU A 115 10.66 -10.05 -10.19
C GLU A 115 12.01 -9.37 -9.91
N GLY A 116 12.99 -9.52 -10.80
CA GLY A 116 14.26 -8.79 -10.72
C GLY A 116 14.06 -7.26 -10.76
N ALA A 117 13.15 -6.77 -11.61
CA ALA A 117 12.78 -5.37 -11.65
C ALA A 117 12.13 -4.89 -10.35
N LEU A 118 11.18 -5.65 -9.80
CA LEU A 118 10.53 -5.34 -8.53
C LEU A 118 11.53 -5.32 -7.36
N ARG A 119 12.45 -6.29 -7.27
CA ARG A 119 13.52 -6.26 -6.25
C ARG A 119 14.39 -5.03 -6.38
N CYS A 120 14.82 -4.71 -7.60
CA CYS A 120 15.61 -3.50 -7.86
C CYS A 120 14.85 -2.24 -7.42
N CYS A 121 13.59 -2.11 -7.80
CA CYS A 121 12.73 -1.00 -7.37
C CYS A 121 12.63 -0.93 -5.84
N GLY A 122 12.42 -2.05 -5.16
CA GLY A 122 12.31 -2.11 -3.71
C GLY A 122 13.56 -1.67 -2.98
N HIS A 123 14.75 -2.11 -3.42
CA HIS A 123 16.03 -1.67 -2.87
C HIS A 123 16.28 -0.17 -3.12
N LEU A 124 15.96 0.29 -4.33
CA LEU A 124 16.09 1.68 -4.70
C LEU A 124 15.16 2.60 -3.89
N CYS A 125 13.94 2.14 -3.55
CA CYS A 125 12.99 2.86 -2.70
C CYS A 125 13.47 3.04 -1.24
N ALA A 126 14.59 2.45 -0.83
CA ALA A 126 15.24 2.78 0.45
C ALA A 126 15.93 4.16 0.43
N SER A 127 15.93 4.87 -0.70
CA SER A 127 16.40 6.26 -0.82
C SER A 127 15.25 7.22 -1.13
N HIS A 128 15.17 8.34 -0.40
CA HIS A 128 14.16 9.38 -0.61
C HIS A 128 14.17 9.97 -2.03
N ALA A 129 15.37 10.30 -2.55
CA ALA A 129 15.51 10.83 -3.90
C ALA A 129 14.96 9.85 -4.95
N MET A 130 15.14 8.56 -4.69
CA MET A 130 14.74 7.49 -5.60
C MET A 130 13.25 7.18 -5.52
N GLN A 131 12.62 7.30 -4.34
CA GLN A 131 11.16 7.19 -4.21
C GLN A 131 10.44 8.17 -5.15
N GLY A 132 10.92 9.41 -5.26
CA GLY A 132 10.34 10.41 -6.17
C GLY A 132 10.53 10.06 -7.65
N LEU A 133 11.74 9.64 -8.04
CA LEU A 133 12.03 9.23 -9.41
C LEU A 133 11.23 7.98 -9.83
N MET A 134 11.09 7.01 -8.93
CA MET A 134 10.33 5.78 -9.17
C MET A 134 8.82 6.06 -9.29
N ALA A 135 8.29 6.95 -8.44
CA ALA A 135 6.89 7.36 -8.50
C ALA A 135 6.59 8.08 -9.82
N ARG A 136 7.44 9.04 -10.23
CA ARG A 136 7.35 9.73 -11.53
C ARG A 136 7.54 8.81 -12.72
N ALA A 137 8.23 7.68 -12.57
CA ALA A 137 8.33 6.64 -13.61
C ALA A 137 7.10 5.70 -13.67
N GLY A 138 6.11 5.90 -12.79
CA GLY A 138 4.85 5.15 -12.79
C GLY A 138 4.90 3.82 -12.02
N LEU A 139 5.86 3.65 -11.10
CA LEU A 139 6.02 2.41 -10.34
C LEU A 139 4.74 2.01 -9.59
N MET A 140 4.03 2.98 -9.00
CA MET A 140 2.80 2.70 -8.23
C MET A 140 1.71 2.06 -9.09
N PHE A 141 1.49 2.56 -10.31
CA PHE A 141 0.45 2.05 -11.21
C PHE A 141 0.77 0.63 -11.65
N ARG A 142 2.05 0.36 -11.94
CA ARG A 142 2.52 -0.97 -12.32
C ARG A 142 2.41 -1.97 -11.16
N CYS A 143 2.77 -1.56 -9.93
CA CYS A 143 2.60 -2.40 -8.75
C CYS A 143 1.12 -2.72 -8.51
N LEU A 144 0.23 -1.73 -8.55
CA LEU A 144 -1.21 -1.92 -8.37
C LEU A 144 -1.80 -2.86 -9.44
N ALA A 145 -1.40 -2.71 -10.70
CA ALA A 145 -1.82 -3.61 -11.77
C ALA A 145 -1.36 -5.07 -11.53
N LEU A 146 -0.17 -5.29 -10.98
CA LEU A 146 0.30 -6.63 -10.60
C LEU A 146 -0.46 -7.18 -9.39
N MET A 147 -0.75 -6.34 -8.39
CA MET A 147 -1.51 -6.72 -7.20
C MET A 147 -2.92 -7.23 -7.53
N LEU A 148 -3.59 -6.63 -8.52
CA LEU A 148 -4.92 -7.04 -9.00
C LEU A 148 -4.95 -8.43 -9.66
N ARG A 149 -3.78 -9.01 -9.98
CA ARG A 149 -3.67 -10.35 -10.58
C ARG A 149 -3.55 -11.46 -9.53
N TYR A 150 -3.64 -11.13 -8.24
CA TYR A 150 -3.53 -12.08 -7.15
C TYR A 150 -4.77 -12.99 -7.06
N ASP A 151 -4.53 -14.29 -6.94
CA ASP A 151 -5.59 -15.29 -6.73
C ASP A 151 -5.37 -16.00 -5.39
N SER A 152 -6.25 -15.73 -4.43
CA SER A 152 -6.20 -16.32 -3.09
C SER A 152 -6.60 -17.80 -3.05
N THR A 153 -7.13 -18.38 -4.12
CA THR A 153 -7.53 -19.80 -4.12
C THR A 153 -6.34 -20.76 -4.22
N LEU A 154 -5.16 -20.26 -4.64
CA LEU A 154 -3.93 -21.05 -4.79
C LEU A 154 -2.93 -20.86 -3.63
N ILE A 155 -3.40 -20.49 -2.43
CA ILE A 155 -2.55 -20.18 -1.27
C ILE A 155 -1.75 -21.40 -0.76
N ALA A 156 -2.05 -22.63 -1.19
CA ALA A 156 -1.39 -23.83 -0.67
C ALA A 156 -0.25 -24.33 -1.59
N ALA A 157 0.99 -23.89 -1.33
CA ALA A 157 2.20 -24.69 -1.64
C ALA A 157 3.51 -24.15 -1.04
N ASP A 158 3.60 -22.85 -0.72
CA ASP A 158 4.83 -22.26 -0.19
C ASP A 158 4.63 -21.97 1.30
N GLY A 159 5.34 -22.72 2.16
CA GLY A 159 5.14 -22.83 3.61
C GLY A 159 5.42 -21.58 4.46
N ASP A 160 4.92 -20.42 4.05
CA ASP A 160 4.68 -19.29 4.94
C ASP A 160 3.23 -19.36 5.40
N SER A 161 2.95 -20.21 6.38
CA SER A 161 1.85 -19.94 7.28
C SER A 161 2.21 -18.68 8.06
N ASP A 162 1.91 -17.51 7.49
CA ASP A 162 1.59 -16.37 8.34
C ASP A 162 0.43 -16.87 9.21
N GLU A 163 0.72 -17.20 10.47
CA GLU A 163 -0.29 -17.32 11.52
C GLU A 163 -0.95 -15.94 11.70
N SER A 164 -1.74 -15.52 10.71
CA SER A 164 -2.75 -14.51 10.89
C SER A 164 -3.95 -15.23 11.46
N GLY A 165 -4.20 -14.95 12.74
CA GLY A 165 -5.31 -15.48 13.52
C GLY A 165 -6.62 -15.58 12.73
N ASP A 166 -7.31 -16.67 13.03
CA ASP A 166 -8.51 -17.17 12.38
C ASP A 166 -9.44 -16.10 11.81
N ALA A 167 -9.91 -16.41 10.61
CA ALA A 167 -11.26 -16.05 10.21
C ALA A 167 -12.27 -16.73 11.16
N ALA A 168 -12.54 -16.09 12.30
CA ALA A 168 -13.64 -16.43 13.18
C ALA A 168 -14.16 -15.18 13.89
N ASP A 169 -15.04 -14.45 13.22
CA ASP A 169 -16.09 -13.70 13.91
C ASP A 169 -17.42 -14.43 13.63
N ALA A 170 -17.49 -15.66 14.16
CA ALA A 170 -18.70 -16.44 14.28
C ALA A 170 -18.92 -16.65 15.78
N ALA A 171 -20.03 -16.13 16.28
CA ALA A 171 -20.44 -16.22 17.67
C ALA A 171 -20.39 -17.65 18.21
N ALA A 172 -19.62 -17.85 19.29
CA ALA A 172 -19.85 -18.92 20.25
C ALA A 172 -19.30 -18.50 21.63
N VAL A 173 -20.21 -18.47 22.61
CA VAL A 173 -19.91 -18.31 24.03
C VAL A 173 -19.29 -19.60 24.53
N ASP A 174 -18.18 -19.52 25.27
CA ASP A 174 -17.76 -20.57 26.18
C ASP A 174 -17.65 -20.07 27.62
N SER A 175 -18.21 -20.90 28.49
CA SER A 175 -18.43 -20.65 29.90
C SER A 175 -17.26 -21.22 30.69
N ASN A 176 -16.18 -20.46 30.87
CA ASN A 176 -15.36 -20.60 32.08
C ASN A 176 -14.45 -19.40 32.29
N GLY A 177 -14.82 -18.53 33.22
CA GLY A 177 -13.98 -17.42 33.64
C GLY A 177 -12.65 -17.91 34.20
N LYS A 178 -11.55 -17.61 33.51
CA LYS A 178 -10.24 -17.46 34.15
C LYS A 178 -9.38 -16.44 33.40
N SER A 179 -9.22 -15.32 34.08
CA SER A 179 -8.32 -14.22 33.75
C SER A 179 -6.85 -14.64 33.91
N THR A 180 -6.04 -14.34 32.89
CA THR A 180 -4.61 -14.07 33.04
C THR A 180 -4.28 -12.80 32.25
N THR A 181 -4.42 -11.66 32.93
CA THR A 181 -3.96 -10.36 32.48
C THR A 181 -2.45 -10.24 32.69
N ASP A 182 -1.69 -9.94 31.63
CA ASP A 182 -0.41 -9.23 31.73
C ASP A 182 -0.58 -7.88 30.98
N PRO A 183 -0.23 -6.73 31.58
CA PRO A 183 -0.62 -5.42 31.07
C PRO A 183 0.47 -4.87 30.13
N GLY A 184 0.12 -4.70 28.86
CA GLY A 184 0.98 -4.04 27.89
C GLY A 184 0.71 -4.52 26.48
N ALA A 185 -0.38 -4.05 25.87
CA ALA A 185 -0.53 -4.18 24.42
C ALA A 185 0.58 -3.35 23.76
N PRO A 186 1.51 -3.94 22.99
CA PRO A 186 2.43 -3.13 22.21
C PRO A 186 1.60 -2.41 21.14
N ALA A 187 1.89 -1.13 20.91
CA ALA A 187 1.60 -0.53 19.62
C ALA A 187 2.03 -1.54 18.55
N ALA A 188 1.15 -1.92 17.63
CA ALA A 188 1.43 -2.91 16.60
C ALA A 188 2.84 -2.64 16.03
N THR A 189 3.80 -3.46 16.45
CA THR A 189 5.21 -3.24 16.11
C THR A 189 5.26 -3.38 14.61
N LEU A 190 5.40 -2.26 13.90
CA LEU A 190 5.66 -2.27 12.46
C LEU A 190 6.76 -3.30 12.22
N PRO A 191 6.61 -4.18 11.20
CA PRO A 191 7.63 -5.17 10.91
C PRO A 191 8.98 -4.47 10.87
N SER A 192 9.96 -5.01 11.62
CA SER A 192 11.24 -4.33 11.75
C SER A 192 11.81 -4.05 10.35
N PRO A 193 12.45 -2.89 10.11
CA PRO A 193 13.03 -2.57 8.81
C PRO A 193 13.95 -3.68 8.28
N GLN A 194 14.55 -4.47 9.19
CA GLN A 194 15.37 -5.64 8.89
C GLN A 194 14.60 -6.82 8.30
N ALA A 195 13.39 -7.14 8.79
CA ALA A 195 12.58 -8.25 8.27
C ALA A 195 12.12 -7.98 6.82
N SER A 196 11.67 -6.74 6.55
CA SER A 196 11.33 -6.31 5.19
C SER A 196 12.56 -6.34 4.29
N ALA A 197 13.69 -5.77 4.72
CA ALA A 197 14.95 -5.76 3.97
C ALA A 197 15.45 -7.17 3.61
N SER A 198 15.29 -8.14 4.52
CA SER A 198 15.66 -9.55 4.31
C SER A 198 14.90 -10.19 3.13
N ALA A 199 13.61 -9.91 2.97
CA ALA A 199 12.77 -10.51 1.93
C ALA A 199 13.14 -10.11 0.48
N LEU A 200 13.87 -9.00 0.29
CA LEU A 200 14.35 -8.55 -1.02
C LEU A 200 15.83 -8.84 -1.27
N ALA A 201 16.58 -9.25 -0.23
CA ALA A 201 18.02 -9.44 -0.31
C ALA A 201 18.37 -10.52 -1.34
N ILE A 202 19.36 -10.24 -2.18
CA ILE A 202 19.91 -11.25 -3.10
C ILE A 202 21.16 -11.81 -2.42
N ALA A 203 21.09 -13.09 -2.03
CA ALA A 203 22.20 -13.79 -1.40
C ALA A 203 23.16 -14.39 -2.45
N PRO A 204 24.42 -14.68 -2.10
CA PRO A 204 25.32 -15.46 -2.95
C PRO A 204 24.69 -16.80 -3.32
N GLY A 205 24.61 -17.10 -4.63
CA GLY A 205 23.97 -18.31 -5.14
C GLY A 205 22.44 -18.23 -5.26
N ASP A 206 21.82 -17.07 -5.02
CA ASP A 206 20.40 -16.89 -5.26
C ASP A 206 20.06 -17.17 -6.74
N THR A 207 19.15 -18.11 -6.94
CA THR A 207 18.57 -18.45 -8.24
C THR A 207 17.09 -18.09 -8.23
N PRO A 208 16.49 -17.73 -9.38
CA PRO A 208 15.05 -17.49 -9.43
C PRO A 208 14.29 -18.69 -8.85
N PRO A 209 13.30 -18.47 -7.97
CA PRO A 209 12.47 -19.55 -7.44
C PRO A 209 11.93 -20.43 -8.56
N GLU A 210 11.85 -21.75 -8.33
CA GLU A 210 11.31 -22.69 -9.33
C GLU A 210 9.90 -22.31 -9.77
N VAL A 211 9.11 -21.72 -8.88
CA VAL A 211 7.77 -21.18 -9.20
C VAL A 211 7.81 -20.11 -10.31
N LEU A 212 8.88 -19.34 -10.42
CA LEU A 212 9.05 -18.31 -11.45
C LEU A 212 9.74 -18.84 -12.71
N ALA A 213 10.65 -19.81 -12.58
CA ALA A 213 11.43 -20.36 -13.68
C ALA A 213 10.84 -21.66 -14.27
N GLY A 214 9.80 -22.21 -13.64
CA GLY A 214 9.20 -23.50 -13.92
C GLY A 214 8.38 -23.55 -15.20
N PRO A 215 7.89 -24.75 -15.59
CA PRO A 215 7.15 -24.95 -16.82
C PRO A 215 5.83 -24.16 -16.82
N SER A 216 5.40 -23.71 -18.01
CA SER A 216 4.24 -22.84 -18.25
C SER A 216 2.87 -23.50 -18.06
N ALA A 217 2.76 -24.48 -17.16
CA ALA A 217 1.46 -25.01 -16.75
C ALA A 217 0.61 -23.89 -16.12
N PRO A 218 -0.71 -23.83 -16.37
CA PRO A 218 -1.55 -22.72 -15.90
C PRO A 218 -1.47 -22.45 -14.38
N THR A 219 -1.38 -23.51 -13.57
CA THR A 219 -1.22 -23.41 -12.12
C THR A 219 0.12 -22.77 -11.73
N ASN A 220 1.21 -23.11 -12.43
CA ASN A 220 2.53 -22.51 -12.20
C ASN A 220 2.54 -21.04 -12.61
N VAL A 221 1.89 -20.68 -13.71
CA VAL A 221 1.75 -19.29 -14.17
C VAL A 221 1.02 -18.44 -13.12
N GLN A 222 -0.08 -18.96 -12.55
CA GLN A 222 -0.80 -18.22 -11.51
C GLN A 222 -0.01 -18.16 -10.19
N ARG A 223 0.70 -19.21 -9.79
CA ARG A 223 1.62 -19.14 -8.64
C ARG A 223 2.71 -18.08 -8.84
N ALA A 224 3.29 -17.98 -10.03
CA ALA A 224 4.25 -16.93 -10.35
C ALA A 224 3.62 -15.53 -10.24
N ARG A 225 2.40 -15.33 -10.73
CA ARG A 225 1.65 -14.06 -10.57
C ARG A 225 1.43 -13.71 -9.11
N ASN A 226 1.08 -14.68 -8.26
CA ASN A 226 0.91 -14.46 -6.84
C ASN A 226 2.21 -14.00 -6.16
N VAL A 227 3.36 -14.61 -6.51
CA VAL A 227 4.67 -14.16 -6.02
C VAL A 227 4.95 -12.71 -6.45
N LEU A 228 4.69 -12.37 -7.71
CA LEU A 228 4.86 -11.01 -8.22
C LEU A 228 3.93 -10.01 -7.52
N ALA A 229 2.67 -10.38 -7.24
CA ALA A 229 1.70 -9.53 -6.56
C ALA A 229 2.11 -9.22 -5.11
N VAL A 230 2.57 -10.23 -4.37
CA VAL A 230 3.13 -10.04 -3.02
C VAL A 230 4.33 -9.10 -3.08
N ARG A 231 5.28 -9.38 -3.97
CA ARG A 231 6.47 -8.54 -4.17
C ARG A 231 6.12 -7.10 -4.55
N ALA A 232 5.15 -6.91 -5.45
CA ALA A 232 4.66 -5.59 -5.85
C ALA A 232 4.07 -4.81 -4.66
N SER A 233 3.33 -5.49 -3.78
CA SER A 233 2.77 -4.87 -2.58
C SER A 233 3.83 -4.45 -1.55
N GLU A 234 4.91 -5.23 -1.39
CA GLU A 234 6.08 -4.88 -0.57
C GLU A 234 6.81 -3.66 -1.12
N VAL A 235 7.00 -3.61 -2.44
CA VAL A 235 7.63 -2.48 -3.14
C VAL A 235 6.78 -1.22 -3.00
N LEU A 236 5.45 -1.35 -3.16
CA LEU A 236 4.53 -0.22 -2.99
C LEU A 236 4.57 0.34 -1.56
N ALA A 237 4.59 -0.53 -0.56
CA ALA A 237 4.71 -0.11 0.84
C ALA A 237 6.05 0.60 1.13
N ARG A 238 7.16 0.17 0.50
CA ARG A 238 8.45 0.89 0.58
C ARG A 238 8.43 2.24 -0.14
N LEU A 239 7.77 2.33 -1.29
CA LEU A 239 7.62 3.58 -2.05
C LEU A 239 6.90 4.65 -1.22
N CYS A 240 5.93 4.23 -0.39
CA CYS A 240 5.19 5.05 0.55
C CYS A 240 5.93 5.30 1.89
N GLY A 241 7.11 4.73 2.09
CA GLY A 241 7.88 4.85 3.34
C GLY A 241 7.32 4.06 4.52
N CYS A 242 6.47 3.04 4.28
CA CYS A 242 5.84 2.27 5.37
C CYS A 242 6.73 1.16 5.96
N LEU A 243 7.70 0.64 5.20
CA LEU A 243 8.53 -0.52 5.58
C LEU A 243 10.02 -0.18 5.78
N GLY A 244 10.36 1.09 6.01
CA GLY A 244 11.74 1.55 6.12
C GLY A 244 11.92 2.80 6.98
N ALA A 245 13.16 3.19 7.24
CA ALA A 245 13.51 4.38 8.01
C ALA A 245 13.31 5.71 7.24
N THR A 246 12.89 5.63 5.98
CA THR A 246 12.67 6.79 5.13
C THR A 246 11.30 7.41 5.42
N SER A 247 11.30 8.46 6.26
CA SER A 247 10.14 9.32 6.46
C SER A 247 10.43 10.72 5.91
N GLY A 248 9.62 11.17 4.94
CA GLY A 248 9.82 12.45 4.26
C GLY A 248 8.61 12.83 3.42
N ASP A 249 8.59 14.05 2.89
CA ASP A 249 7.42 14.61 2.20
C ASP A 249 7.09 13.85 0.92
N VAL A 250 8.10 13.36 0.20
CA VAL A 250 7.92 12.51 -0.99
C VAL A 250 7.20 11.19 -0.63
N SER A 251 7.60 10.55 0.47
CA SER A 251 6.99 9.29 0.91
C SER A 251 5.53 9.52 1.32
N LYS A 252 5.24 10.65 1.98
CA LYS A 252 3.86 11.06 2.32
C LYS A 252 3.03 11.35 1.07
N ALA A 253 3.57 12.07 0.10
CA ALA A 253 2.90 12.33 -1.17
C ALA A 253 2.56 11.01 -1.90
N ASN A 254 3.51 10.08 -1.98
CA ASN A 254 3.29 8.74 -2.52
C ASN A 254 2.20 7.99 -1.74
N ALA A 255 2.24 8.04 -0.40
CA ALA A 255 1.26 7.40 0.46
C ALA A 255 -0.15 7.97 0.26
N ASN A 256 -0.29 9.28 0.02
CA ASN A 256 -1.57 9.91 -0.26
C ASN A 256 -2.18 9.39 -1.57
N VAL A 257 -1.37 9.30 -2.64
CA VAL A 257 -1.81 8.76 -3.93
C VAL A 257 -2.23 7.30 -3.82
N VAL A 258 -1.43 6.47 -3.14
CA VAL A 258 -1.76 5.06 -2.91
C VAL A 258 -3.00 4.91 -2.02
N THR A 259 -3.19 5.80 -1.04
CA THR A 259 -4.37 5.82 -0.17
C THR A 259 -5.63 6.19 -0.95
N ALA A 260 -5.55 7.13 -1.89
CA ALA A 260 -6.65 7.47 -2.77
C ALA A 260 -7.07 6.27 -3.64
N MET A 261 -6.09 5.55 -4.23
CA MET A 261 -6.35 4.41 -5.10
C MET A 261 -6.73 3.10 -4.37
N LEU A 262 -6.29 2.88 -3.14
CA LEU A 262 -6.58 1.65 -2.38
C LEU A 262 -7.64 1.84 -1.29
N THR A 263 -8.11 3.06 -1.07
CA THR A 263 -8.81 3.49 0.15
C THR A 263 -7.91 3.42 1.41
N PRO A 264 -8.22 4.23 2.45
CA PRO A 264 -7.42 4.25 3.68
C PRO A 264 -7.32 2.89 4.39
N GLY A 265 -8.35 2.05 4.31
CA GLY A 265 -8.38 0.77 5.00
C GLY A 265 -7.39 -0.24 4.43
N ILE A 266 -7.35 -0.41 3.11
CA ILE A 266 -6.42 -1.33 2.45
C ILE A 266 -4.99 -0.78 2.49
N ALA A 267 -4.81 0.54 2.31
CA ALA A 267 -3.50 1.18 2.44
C ALA A 267 -2.87 0.96 3.83
N ARG A 268 -3.68 0.96 4.90
CA ARG A 268 -3.20 0.64 6.26
C ARG A 268 -2.74 -0.81 6.41
N LEU A 269 -3.35 -1.76 5.71
CA LEU A 269 -2.89 -3.16 5.73
C LEU A 269 -1.49 -3.27 5.12
N LEU A 270 -1.25 -2.59 3.98
CA LEU A 270 0.09 -2.53 3.39
C LEU A 270 1.09 -1.87 4.33
N ALA A 271 0.68 -0.80 5.02
CA ALA A 271 1.55 -0.10 5.96
C ALA A 271 1.94 -0.97 7.17
N ARG A 272 1.12 -1.96 7.53
CA ARG A 272 1.38 -2.94 8.59
C ARG A 272 2.15 -4.18 8.12
N GLY A 273 2.44 -4.29 6.82
CA GLY A 273 3.02 -5.49 6.23
C GLY A 273 2.03 -6.65 6.05
N GLU A 274 0.72 -6.43 6.23
CA GLU A 274 -0.34 -7.43 6.02
C GLU A 274 -0.63 -7.62 4.50
N HIS A 275 0.41 -7.89 3.72
CA HIS A 275 0.41 -7.90 2.25
C HIS A 275 -0.59 -8.89 1.66
N ARG A 276 -0.56 -10.16 2.09
CA ARG A 276 -1.46 -11.20 1.58
C ARG A 276 -2.93 -10.91 1.88
N LYS A 277 -3.22 -10.32 3.05
CA LYS A 277 -4.57 -9.90 3.44
C LYS A 277 -5.05 -8.72 2.60
N ALA A 278 -4.21 -7.72 2.38
CA ALA A 278 -4.52 -6.61 1.48
C ALA A 278 -4.83 -7.10 0.06
N LEU A 279 -4.01 -8.02 -0.47
CA LEU A 279 -4.22 -8.64 -1.78
C LEU A 279 -5.51 -9.47 -1.86
N GLY A 280 -5.78 -10.28 -0.83
CA GLY A 280 -7.02 -11.07 -0.75
C GLY A 280 -8.25 -10.18 -0.75
N ILE A 281 -8.22 -9.05 -0.02
CA ILE A 281 -9.30 -8.05 -0.07
C ILE A 281 -9.37 -7.39 -1.45
N LEU A 282 -8.25 -7.00 -2.03
CA LEU A 282 -8.21 -6.30 -3.32
C LEU A 282 -8.88 -7.12 -4.42
N THR A 283 -8.69 -8.43 -4.45
CA THR A 283 -9.25 -9.33 -5.48
C THR A 283 -10.57 -10.01 -5.07
N SER A 284 -11.05 -9.78 -3.86
CA SER A 284 -12.38 -10.21 -3.36
C SER A 284 -13.23 -9.02 -2.89
N SER A 285 -14.34 -9.26 -2.23
CA SER A 285 -15.16 -8.20 -1.62
C SER A 285 -14.95 -8.17 -0.12
N ALA A 286 -14.86 -6.98 0.47
CA ALA A 286 -14.81 -6.80 1.91
C ALA A 286 -15.73 -5.64 2.32
N GLU A 287 -16.58 -5.90 3.31
CA GLU A 287 -17.42 -4.88 3.92
C GLU A 287 -17.27 -4.96 5.44
N THR A 288 -16.42 -4.07 5.95
CA THR A 288 -16.09 -3.92 7.36
C THR A 288 -16.21 -2.44 7.73
N VAL A 289 -16.19 -2.14 9.02
CA VAL A 289 -16.30 -0.74 9.49
C VAL A 289 -15.17 0.15 8.99
N THR A 290 -14.05 -0.38 8.51
CA THR A 290 -12.91 0.41 8.00
C THR A 290 -12.58 0.20 6.53
N ILE A 291 -13.21 -0.80 5.88
CA ILE A 291 -12.97 -1.16 4.48
C ILE A 291 -14.32 -1.46 3.84
N VAL A 292 -14.66 -0.70 2.80
CA VAL A 292 -15.72 -1.03 1.86
C VAL A 292 -15.07 -1.20 0.50
N TRP A 293 -15.05 -2.43 0.01
CA TRP A 293 -14.42 -2.80 -1.25
C TRP A 293 -15.25 -3.88 -1.95
N ASN A 294 -15.64 -3.63 -3.20
CA ASN A 294 -16.50 -4.51 -3.97
C ASN A 294 -16.07 -4.55 -5.45
N SER A 295 -16.86 -5.23 -6.28
CA SER A 295 -16.58 -5.32 -7.72
C SER A 295 -16.64 -3.97 -8.44
N ALA A 296 -17.49 -3.03 -8.00
CA ALA A 296 -17.57 -1.70 -8.58
C ALA A 296 -16.33 -0.85 -8.27
N THR A 297 -15.90 -0.80 -7.00
CA THR A 297 -14.68 -0.08 -6.61
C THR A 297 -13.44 -0.67 -7.30
N ARG A 298 -13.36 -2.00 -7.43
CA ARG A 298 -12.26 -2.63 -8.17
C ARG A 298 -12.27 -2.25 -9.64
N ALA A 299 -13.42 -2.31 -10.32
CA ALA A 299 -13.52 -1.97 -11.73
C ALA A 299 -13.18 -0.49 -12.01
N GLU A 300 -13.53 0.42 -11.09
CA GLU A 300 -13.12 1.82 -11.15
C GLU A 300 -11.60 1.99 -11.04
N LEU A 301 -10.96 1.28 -10.08
CA LEU A 301 -9.50 1.28 -9.96
C LEU A 301 -8.84 0.72 -11.23
N GLU A 302 -9.31 -0.42 -11.75
CA GLU A 302 -8.81 -1.01 -13.00
C GLU A 302 -8.92 -0.02 -14.16
N SER A 303 -10.08 0.62 -14.34
CA SER A 303 -10.29 1.65 -15.37
C SER A 303 -9.35 2.84 -15.21
N HIS A 304 -9.08 3.26 -13.97
CA HIS A 304 -8.14 4.35 -13.68
C HIS A 304 -6.71 3.96 -14.03
N LEU A 305 -6.28 2.75 -13.65
CA LEU A 305 -4.94 2.24 -13.95
C LEU A 305 -4.72 2.05 -15.45
N ASP A 306 -5.71 1.53 -16.18
CA ASP A 306 -5.65 1.38 -17.64
C ASP A 306 -5.44 2.73 -18.33
N LYS A 307 -6.18 3.77 -17.90
CA LYS A 307 -6.03 5.13 -18.42
C LYS A 307 -4.65 5.73 -18.08
N ALA A 308 -4.18 5.54 -16.85
CA ALA A 308 -2.87 6.02 -16.43
C ALA A 308 -1.76 5.35 -17.26
N LEU A 309 -1.78 4.02 -17.37
CA LEU A 309 -0.74 3.25 -18.05
C LEU A 309 -0.80 3.33 -19.58
N ALA A 310 -1.94 3.74 -20.16
CA ALA A 310 -2.06 3.98 -21.60
C ALA A 310 -1.26 5.22 -22.07
N ILE A 311 -0.95 6.14 -21.16
CA ILE A 311 -0.18 7.35 -21.44
C ILE A 311 1.28 7.07 -21.10
N GLU A 312 2.15 7.11 -22.11
CA GLU A 312 3.60 7.12 -21.88
C GLU A 312 3.97 8.48 -21.25
N PRO A 313 4.61 8.48 -20.08
CA PRO A 313 4.93 9.72 -19.40
C PRO A 313 5.96 10.54 -20.19
N GLY A 314 5.83 11.87 -20.13
CA GLY A 314 6.82 12.79 -20.69
C GLY A 314 8.16 12.76 -19.94
N GLU A 315 9.05 13.69 -20.27
CA GLU A 315 10.34 13.83 -19.57
C GLU A 315 10.16 14.00 -18.06
N ASP A 316 9.09 14.71 -17.67
CA ASP A 316 8.72 14.97 -16.29
C ASP A 316 8.01 13.81 -15.57
N GLY A 317 7.75 12.68 -16.23
CA GLY A 317 7.08 11.55 -15.59
C GLY A 317 5.55 11.71 -15.48
N TYR A 318 4.96 10.92 -14.59
CA TYR A 318 3.54 10.97 -14.24
C TYR A 318 3.22 12.14 -13.30
N ASP A 319 2.08 12.80 -13.53
CA ASP A 319 1.52 13.83 -12.65
C ASP A 319 0.78 13.20 -11.47
N LEU A 320 1.51 13.00 -10.37
CA LEU A 320 1.00 12.29 -9.19
C LEU A 320 -0.06 13.08 -8.41
N GLU A 321 -0.04 14.41 -8.49
CA GLU A 321 -1.00 15.26 -7.76
C GLU A 321 -2.41 15.01 -8.26
N ARG A 322 -2.58 14.94 -9.59
CA ARG A 322 -3.85 14.58 -10.23
C ARG A 322 -4.36 13.21 -9.79
N HIS A 323 -3.47 12.26 -9.54
CA HIS A 323 -3.85 10.92 -9.09
C HIS A 323 -4.16 10.85 -7.59
N ALA A 324 -3.69 11.82 -6.79
CA ALA A 324 -4.05 11.95 -5.37
C ALA A 324 -5.52 12.39 -5.18
N GLU A 325 -6.09 13.09 -6.17
CA GLU A 325 -7.48 13.55 -6.19
C GLU A 325 -8.46 12.48 -6.69
N PHE A 326 -8.00 11.25 -6.97
CA PHE A 326 -8.86 10.17 -7.40
C PHE A 326 -9.88 9.81 -6.31
N ILE A 327 -11.16 9.85 -6.67
CA ILE A 327 -12.29 9.53 -5.81
C ILE A 327 -13.12 8.45 -6.50
N PHE A 328 -13.46 7.41 -5.74
CA PHE A 328 -14.36 6.35 -6.20
C PHE A 328 -15.80 6.86 -6.27
N ASP A 329 -16.42 6.75 -7.43
CA ASP A 329 -17.84 7.04 -7.63
C ASP A 329 -18.72 6.12 -6.78
N ALA A 330 -18.34 4.84 -6.64
CA ALA A 330 -19.05 3.89 -5.79
C ALA A 330 -18.98 4.22 -4.28
N LEU A 331 -18.05 5.09 -3.84
CA LEU A 331 -17.88 5.45 -2.43
C LEU A 331 -18.17 6.92 -2.12
N LYS A 332 -18.46 7.77 -3.12
CA LYS A 332 -18.61 9.22 -2.91
C LYS A 332 -19.74 9.61 -1.96
N ASP A 333 -20.79 8.79 -1.91
CA ASP A 333 -21.96 9.01 -1.06
C ASP A 333 -21.81 8.34 0.32
N GLU A 334 -20.75 7.56 0.55
CA GLU A 334 -20.48 6.93 1.84
C GLU A 334 -20.06 7.96 2.88
N LEU A 335 -20.66 7.89 4.06
CA LEU A 335 -20.31 8.75 5.19
C LEU A 335 -19.15 8.11 5.98
N VAL A 336 -17.96 8.67 5.81
CA VAL A 336 -16.73 8.20 6.49
C VAL A 336 -16.26 9.24 7.50
N VAL A 337 -16.12 8.84 8.76
CA VAL A 337 -15.63 9.69 9.85
C VAL A 337 -14.49 8.99 10.57
N GLY A 338 -13.32 9.64 10.68
CA GLY A 338 -12.14 9.03 11.30
C GLY A 338 -11.69 7.71 10.67
N GLY A 339 -12.00 7.50 9.37
CA GLY A 339 -11.71 6.26 8.67
C GLY A 339 -12.69 5.11 8.94
N VAL A 340 -13.85 5.42 9.54
CA VAL A 340 -14.94 4.48 9.82
C VAL A 340 -16.13 4.77 8.91
N TYR A 341 -16.61 3.74 8.19
CA TYR A 341 -17.81 3.78 7.37
C TYR A 341 -19.04 3.68 8.28
N LEU A 342 -19.74 4.80 8.48
CA LEU A 342 -20.81 4.88 9.46
C LEU A 342 -22.02 4.02 9.11
N ARG A 343 -22.30 3.84 7.82
CA ARG A 343 -23.35 2.91 7.36
C ARG A 343 -23.10 1.50 7.88
N VAL A 344 -21.89 0.98 7.67
CA VAL A 344 -21.50 -0.37 8.09
C VAL A 344 -21.50 -0.48 9.61
N TYR A 345 -20.93 0.51 10.30
CA TYR A 345 -20.89 0.55 11.76
C TYR A 345 -22.30 0.56 12.39
N ASN A 346 -23.21 1.39 11.86
CA ASN A 346 -24.57 1.49 12.39
C ASN A 346 -25.41 0.23 12.13
N GLN A 347 -25.14 -0.50 11.05
CA GLN A 347 -25.79 -1.79 10.78
C GLN A 347 -25.24 -2.90 11.69
N ARG A 348 -23.95 -2.87 12.00
CA ARG A 348 -23.26 -3.89 12.81
C ARG A 348 -22.29 -3.23 13.80
N PRO A 349 -22.80 -2.69 14.92
CA PRO A 349 -21.94 -2.03 15.91
C PRO A 349 -20.95 -3.03 16.53
N GLN A 350 -19.68 -2.64 16.57
CA GLN A 350 -18.59 -3.45 17.13
C GLN A 350 -17.60 -2.58 17.91
N PRO A 351 -16.78 -3.15 18.80
CA PRO A 351 -15.71 -2.40 19.46
C PRO A 351 -14.72 -1.82 18.44
N LEU A 352 -14.39 -0.54 18.59
CA LEU A 352 -13.36 0.13 17.80
C LEU A 352 -12.03 0.12 18.56
N ALA A 353 -10.91 0.09 17.83
CA ALA A 353 -9.57 0.08 18.43
C ALA A 353 -9.27 1.34 19.27
N ASN A 354 -9.79 2.50 18.86
CA ASN A 354 -9.67 3.74 19.62
C ASN A 354 -11.02 4.49 19.62
N PRO A 355 -11.95 4.13 20.53
CA PRO A 355 -13.29 4.69 20.56
C PRO A 355 -13.28 6.18 20.95
N VAL A 356 -12.30 6.62 21.76
CA VAL A 356 -12.12 8.02 22.17
C VAL A 356 -11.68 8.89 21.00
N ALA A 357 -10.65 8.47 20.24
CA ALA A 357 -10.19 9.23 19.08
C ALA A 357 -11.27 9.31 17.99
N PHE A 358 -12.02 8.22 17.79
CA PHE A 358 -13.16 8.20 16.89
C PHE A 358 -14.25 9.19 17.34
N ALA A 359 -14.62 9.19 18.63
CA ALA A 359 -15.59 10.15 19.17
C ALA A 359 -15.13 11.60 18.99
N GLY A 360 -13.86 11.92 19.29
CA GLY A 360 -13.30 13.24 19.08
C GLY A 360 -13.35 13.69 17.60
N THR A 361 -13.02 12.78 16.68
CA THR A 361 -13.08 13.05 15.24
C THR A 361 -14.52 13.28 14.77
N THR A 362 -15.47 12.54 15.36
CA THR A 362 -16.91 12.67 15.06
C THR A 362 -17.47 13.99 15.53
N VAL A 363 -17.08 14.45 16.73
CA VAL A 363 -17.46 15.78 17.23
C VAL A 363 -16.91 16.87 16.32
N LYS A 364 -15.62 16.79 15.94
CA LYS A 364 -15.01 17.74 15.02
C LYS A 364 -15.75 17.79 13.68
N PHE A 365 -16.07 16.63 13.10
CA PHE A 365 -16.82 16.53 11.86
C PHE A 365 -18.23 17.12 11.96
N ALA A 366 -18.92 16.92 13.09
CA ALA A 366 -20.26 17.49 13.31
C ALA A 366 -20.22 19.02 13.43
N VAL A 367 -19.17 19.59 14.05
CA VAL A 367 -18.96 21.05 14.12
C VAL A 367 -18.71 21.62 12.73
N GLU A 368 -17.83 21.01 11.94
CA GLU A 368 -17.52 21.46 10.56
C GLU A 368 -18.79 21.45 9.67
N LEU A 369 -19.60 20.38 9.76
CA LEU A 369 -20.88 20.31 9.04
C LEU A 369 -21.87 21.42 9.47
N ALA A 370 -21.89 21.77 10.76
CA ALA A 370 -22.78 22.81 11.26
C ALA A 370 -22.34 24.21 10.75
N ASP A 371 -21.04 24.49 10.75
CA ASP A 371 -20.48 25.74 10.22
C ASP A 371 -20.76 25.91 8.72
N ASP A 372 -20.63 24.84 7.93
CA ASP A 372 -20.94 24.83 6.50
C ASP A 372 -22.44 25.06 6.24
N ALA A 373 -23.31 24.43 7.03
CA ALA A 373 -24.76 24.59 6.93
C ALA A 373 -25.22 26.01 7.33
N LEU A 374 -24.56 26.64 8.29
CA LEU A 374 -24.79 28.04 8.66
C LEU A 374 -24.29 29.02 7.60
N SER A 375 -23.26 28.62 6.83
CA SER A 375 -22.67 29.41 5.75
C SER A 375 -23.41 29.29 4.41
N GLY A 376 -24.60 28.66 4.39
CA GLY A 376 -25.47 28.54 3.22
C GLY A 376 -25.62 27.14 2.63
N GLY A 377 -25.11 26.10 3.31
CA GLY A 377 -25.28 24.70 2.90
C GLY A 377 -26.67 24.11 3.18
N ASP A 378 -26.90 22.88 2.70
CA ASP A 378 -28.13 22.12 2.98
C ASP A 378 -28.17 21.69 4.44
N GLN A 379 -28.98 22.43 5.20
CA GLN A 379 -29.13 22.26 6.62
C GLN A 379 -29.70 20.85 6.95
N ALA A 380 -30.73 20.38 6.25
CA ALA A 380 -31.36 19.10 6.55
C ALA A 380 -30.38 17.92 6.36
N ALA A 381 -29.59 17.95 5.29
CA ALA A 381 -28.57 16.94 5.02
C ALA A 381 -27.44 16.97 6.06
N ALA A 382 -26.96 18.15 6.44
CA ALA A 382 -25.92 18.31 7.47
C ALA A 382 -26.37 17.75 8.83
N CYS A 383 -27.61 18.05 9.23
CA CYS A 383 -28.21 17.53 10.46
C CYS A 383 -28.27 16.00 10.47
N ALA A 384 -28.80 15.39 9.39
CA ALA A 384 -28.92 13.94 9.29
C ALA A 384 -27.55 13.23 9.39
N ARG A 385 -26.53 13.77 8.71
CA ARG A 385 -25.15 13.23 8.74
C ARG A 385 -24.52 13.38 10.12
N ALA A 386 -24.68 14.54 10.78
CA ALA A 386 -24.17 14.79 12.12
C ALA A 386 -24.82 13.87 13.16
N THR A 387 -26.15 13.71 13.13
CA THR A 387 -26.88 12.80 14.03
C THR A 387 -26.43 11.36 13.86
N ALA A 388 -26.26 10.88 12.62
CA ALA A 388 -25.79 9.53 12.35
C ALA A 388 -24.35 9.29 12.88
N ALA A 389 -23.49 10.30 12.78
CA ALA A 389 -22.11 10.25 13.27
C ALA A 389 -22.05 10.22 14.80
N LEU A 390 -22.76 11.12 15.47
CA LEU A 390 -22.79 11.19 16.93
C LEU A 390 -23.42 9.92 17.54
N ALA A 391 -24.43 9.34 16.90
CA ALA A 391 -25.02 8.06 17.31
C ALA A 391 -23.99 6.91 17.25
N ALA A 392 -23.17 6.86 16.20
CA ALA A 392 -22.09 5.88 16.07
C ALA A 392 -21.02 6.06 17.15
N ALA A 393 -20.59 7.30 17.42
CA ALA A 393 -19.63 7.61 18.47
C ALA A 393 -20.12 7.18 19.86
N ARG A 394 -21.40 7.42 20.17
CA ARG A 394 -22.04 6.94 21.40
C ARG A 394 -21.97 5.43 21.53
N SER A 395 -22.37 4.70 20.49
CA SER A 395 -22.34 3.24 20.50
C SER A 395 -20.91 2.71 20.64
N SER A 396 -19.93 3.38 20.05
CA SER A 396 -18.53 3.00 20.15
C SER A 396 -17.96 3.19 21.55
N LEU A 397 -18.33 4.27 22.24
CA LEU A 397 -17.89 4.53 23.62
C LEU A 397 -18.57 3.57 24.60
N ALA A 398 -19.85 3.25 24.38
CA ALA A 398 -20.59 2.29 25.21
C ALA A 398 -20.02 0.86 25.13
N ASN A 399 -19.47 0.48 23.97
CA ASN A 399 -18.89 -0.85 23.73
C ASN A 399 -17.38 -0.94 24.03
N ALA A 400 -16.78 0.09 24.63
CA ALA A 400 -15.34 0.11 24.93
C ALA A 400 -14.98 -0.86 26.09
N PRO A 401 -13.90 -1.65 25.98
CA PRO A 401 -13.49 -2.55 27.06
C PRO A 401 -13.01 -1.78 28.30
N PRO A 402 -13.23 -2.30 29.51
CA PRO A 402 -12.92 -1.60 30.77
C PRO A 402 -11.43 -1.32 30.98
N SER A 403 -10.52 -1.98 30.24
CA SER A 403 -9.06 -1.82 30.36
C SER A 403 -8.44 -0.76 29.44
N SER A 404 -9.21 -0.11 28.56
CA SER A 404 -8.69 0.92 27.64
C SER A 404 -8.56 2.28 28.33
N SER A 405 -7.66 2.40 29.33
CA SER A 405 -7.28 3.68 29.97
C SER A 405 -8.44 4.69 30.19
N VAL A 406 -9.63 4.20 30.56
CA VAL A 406 -10.83 5.04 30.78
C VAL A 406 -10.67 5.87 32.06
N ASP A 407 -9.55 5.72 32.77
CA ASP A 407 -9.17 6.46 33.98
C ASP A 407 -8.45 7.80 33.73
N ALA A 408 -8.36 8.28 32.48
CA ALA A 408 -8.08 9.69 32.21
C ALA A 408 -9.41 10.43 31.91
N LEU A 409 -10.01 11.03 32.94
CA LEU A 409 -11.22 11.88 32.92
C LEU A 409 -11.30 12.82 31.69
N PRO A 410 -12.46 13.24 31.14
CA PRO A 410 -13.88 13.13 31.54
C PRO A 410 -14.80 12.71 30.35
N LEU A 411 -14.30 11.84 29.47
CA LEU A 411 -14.98 11.43 28.24
C LEU A 411 -16.27 10.61 28.48
N GLY A 412 -16.32 9.85 29.59
CA GLY A 412 -17.54 9.20 30.05
C GLY A 412 -18.66 10.19 30.39
N THR A 413 -18.32 11.41 30.82
CA THR A 413 -19.28 12.47 31.13
C THR A 413 -19.76 13.20 29.87
N LEU A 414 -18.85 13.49 28.93
CA LEU A 414 -19.18 14.08 27.62
C LEU A 414 -20.08 13.16 26.77
N ALA A 415 -19.86 11.85 26.83
CA ALA A 415 -20.70 10.85 26.18
C ALA A 415 -22.13 10.80 26.73
N VAL A 416 -22.35 11.19 27.99
CA VAL A 416 -23.68 11.27 28.62
C VAL A 416 -24.40 12.58 28.25
N TRP A 417 -23.66 13.67 28.06
CA TRP A 417 -24.21 14.97 27.64
C TRP A 417 -24.56 15.05 26.14
N LEU A 418 -23.75 14.45 25.27
CA LEU A 418 -24.04 14.31 23.83
C LEU A 418 -25.33 13.51 23.55
N VAL A 419 -25.74 12.66 24.50
CA VAL A 419 -26.91 11.78 24.40
C VAL A 419 -28.17 12.40 24.97
N ALA A 420 -28.05 13.21 26.03
CA ALA A 420 -29.16 14.00 26.55
C ALA A 420 -29.60 15.10 25.58
N ALA A 421 -28.66 15.72 24.83
CA ALA A 421 -28.99 16.77 23.86
C ALA A 421 -29.60 16.24 22.55
N ALA A 422 -29.23 15.04 22.10
CA ALA A 422 -29.72 14.47 20.84
C ALA A 422 -31.03 13.67 20.98
N ALA A 423 -31.43 13.30 22.20
CA ALA A 423 -32.58 12.42 22.46
C ALA A 423 -33.88 13.13 22.86
N GLU A 424 -33.86 14.43 23.20
CA GLU A 424 -35.10 15.15 23.59
C GLU A 424 -35.84 15.79 22.40
N ASP A 425 -35.17 16.09 21.27
CA ASP A 425 -35.84 16.64 20.08
C ASP A 425 -36.20 15.54 19.08
N GLY A 426 -37.14 14.69 19.49
CA GLY A 426 -38.07 14.11 18.53
C GLY A 426 -38.85 15.26 17.87
N ALA A 427 -38.51 15.54 16.61
CA ALA A 427 -39.39 16.12 15.58
C ALA A 427 -39.46 17.65 15.34
N GLU A 428 -38.81 18.57 16.08
CA GLU A 428 -38.95 20.02 15.75
C GLU A 428 -37.67 20.88 15.74
N GLY A 429 -36.54 20.38 16.24
CA GLY A 429 -35.28 21.13 16.28
C GLY A 429 -34.47 21.04 14.99
N GLY A 430 -34.53 22.07 14.14
CA GLY A 430 -33.67 22.20 12.96
C GLY A 430 -32.17 22.30 13.29
N VAL A 431 -31.34 22.65 12.31
CA VAL A 431 -29.86 22.62 12.40
C VAL A 431 -29.28 23.55 13.45
N ALA A 432 -30.03 24.56 13.85
CA ALA A 432 -29.73 25.38 15.01
C ALA A 432 -29.64 24.56 16.32
N SER A 433 -30.44 23.50 16.48
CA SER A 433 -30.39 22.58 17.63
C SER A 433 -29.09 21.76 17.62
N VAL A 434 -28.68 21.25 16.45
CA VAL A 434 -27.40 20.54 16.26
C VAL A 434 -26.20 21.48 16.45
N ALA A 435 -26.25 22.70 15.90
CA ALA A 435 -25.21 23.71 16.07
C ALA A 435 -25.08 24.19 17.52
N VAL A 436 -26.20 24.38 18.23
CA VAL A 436 -26.22 24.72 19.66
C VAL A 436 -25.71 23.54 20.51
N ALA A 437 -26.07 22.31 20.17
CA ALA A 437 -25.55 21.12 20.84
C ALA A 437 -24.04 20.97 20.61
N ALA A 438 -23.56 21.18 19.37
CA ALA A 438 -22.14 21.15 19.03
C ALA A 438 -21.35 22.29 19.71
N ALA A 439 -21.86 23.51 19.69
CA ALA A 439 -21.26 24.66 20.38
C ALA A 439 -21.19 24.46 21.90
N ARG A 440 -22.24 23.91 22.51
CA ARG A 440 -22.26 23.55 23.94
C ARG A 440 -21.27 22.44 24.29
N VAL A 441 -21.07 21.48 23.37
CA VAL A 441 -20.05 20.43 23.52
C VAL A 441 -18.63 21.00 23.45
N VAL A 442 -18.36 21.94 22.54
CA VAL A 442 -17.07 22.63 22.43
C VAL A 442 -16.81 23.52 23.64
N GLU A 443 -17.81 24.31 24.08
CA GLU A 443 -17.69 25.19 25.26
C GLU A 443 -17.45 24.39 26.55
N ALA A 444 -18.16 23.27 26.72
CA ALA A 444 -17.94 22.35 27.85
C ALA A 444 -16.58 21.64 27.78
N ALA A 445 -16.08 21.32 26.57
CA ALA A 445 -14.75 20.73 26.40
C ALA A 445 -13.61 21.72 26.72
N CYS A 446 -13.78 23.00 26.35
CA CYS A 446 -12.82 24.07 26.67
C CYS A 446 -12.79 24.44 28.17
N ALA A 447 -13.85 24.15 28.92
CA ALA A 447 -13.94 24.40 30.35
C ALA A 447 -13.21 23.34 31.23
N LEU A 448 -12.65 22.29 30.61
CA LEU A 448 -11.98 21.20 31.33
C LEU A 448 -10.52 21.55 31.67
N PRO A 449 -10.07 21.30 32.91
CA PRO A 449 -8.68 21.52 33.29
C PRO A 449 -7.75 20.55 32.54
N GLY A 450 -6.87 21.08 31.70
CA GLY A 450 -5.88 20.31 30.92
C GLY A 450 -6.23 20.12 29.43
N ALA A 451 -7.31 20.71 28.93
CA ALA A 451 -7.60 20.73 27.50
C ALA A 451 -6.50 21.53 26.74
N PRO A 452 -5.96 21.03 25.61
CA PRO A 452 -5.06 21.81 24.78
C PRO A 452 -5.81 23.06 24.29
N LYS A 453 -5.18 24.23 24.48
CA LYS A 453 -5.73 25.53 24.12
C LYS A 453 -5.97 25.68 22.62
#